data_AF-A0A7L7L631-F1
#
_entry.id   AF-A0A7L7L631-F1
#
_cell.length_a   1.000
_cell.length_b   1.000
_cell.length_c   1.000
_cell.angle_alpha   90.00
_cell.angle_beta   90.00
_cell.angle_gamma   90.00
#
_symmetry.space_group_name_H-M   'P 1'
#
loop_
_entity.id
_entity.type
_entity.pdbx_description
1 polymer ?
#
loop_
_entity_poly.entity_id
_entity_poly.type
_entity_poly.pdbx_seq_one_letter_code
_entity_poly.pdbx_strand_id
1 'polypeptide(L)'
;MKYIQTVLASFLFCLLVFSTAQAQILNDSTVNLYSPKTTKVIREDLIFRGNYNLPTVDTALTNLQQLRNWYHDTTFYQDLGNLATPAKRLLFTLPEQIGARFGRTIFDRYNLNPANQTYYDTKSPFSRLNYVQGAMGSRFLMVLLAAMLMRTLM
;
A
#
# COMPACT_ATOMS: atom_id res chain seq x y z
N MET A 1 -13.53 5.89 79.62
CA MET A 1 -12.81 4.86 78.83
C MET A 1 -13.62 4.26 77.68
N LYS A 2 -14.94 4.05 77.79
CA LYS A 2 -15.75 3.42 76.72
C LYS A 2 -15.80 4.18 75.38
N TYR A 3 -15.82 5.51 75.40
CA TYR A 3 -15.87 6.35 74.19
C TYR A 3 -14.59 6.30 73.33
N ILE A 4 -13.43 6.08 73.94
CA ILE A 4 -12.15 5.97 73.22
C ILE A 4 -12.11 4.66 72.43
N GLN A 5 -12.64 3.57 73.01
CA GLN A 5 -12.68 2.27 72.34
C GLN A 5 -13.63 2.26 71.13
N THR A 6 -14.77 2.97 71.20
CA THR A 6 -15.70 3.07 70.08
C THR A 6 -15.14 3.88 68.92
N VAL A 7 -14.41 4.96 69.20
CA VAL A 7 -13.73 5.77 68.16
C VAL A 7 -12.65 4.94 67.47
N LEU A 8 -11.84 4.22 68.25
CA LEU A 8 -10.75 3.41 67.72
C LEU A 8 -11.26 2.22 66.88
N ALA A 9 -12.37 1.61 67.30
CA ALA A 9 -13.05 0.57 66.51
C ALA A 9 -13.63 1.12 65.20
N SER A 10 -14.24 2.31 65.22
CA SER A 10 -14.76 2.95 64.00
C SER A 10 -13.63 3.32 63.02
N PHE A 11 -12.49 3.75 63.54
CA PHE A 11 -11.32 4.10 62.73
C PHE A 11 -10.70 2.86 62.09
N LEU A 12 -10.58 1.76 62.84
CA LEU A 12 -10.07 0.49 62.33
C LEU A 12 -11.01 -0.12 61.28
N PHE A 13 -12.33 0.01 61.48
CA PHE A 13 -13.33 -0.40 60.49
C PHE A 13 -13.22 0.43 59.21
N CYS A 14 -13.02 1.75 59.33
CA CYS A 14 -12.84 2.64 58.19
C CYS A 14 -11.58 2.25 57.38
N LEU A 15 -10.46 1.98 58.05
CA LEU A 15 -9.21 1.52 57.42
C LEU A 15 -9.38 0.19 56.66
N LEU A 16 -10.19 -0.73 57.17
CA LEU A 16 -10.48 -2.00 56.51
C LEU A 16 -11.35 -1.82 55.25
N VAL A 17 -12.27 -0.85 55.25
CA VAL A 17 -13.13 -0.57 54.08
C VAL A 17 -12.34 0.12 52.95
N PHE A 18 -11.34 0.94 53.28
CA PHE A 18 -10.54 1.64 52.26
C PHE A 18 -9.48 0.76 51.55
N SER A 19 -9.10 -0.40 52.10
CA SER A 19 -8.05 -1.25 51.52
C SER A 19 -8.51 -2.10 50.32
N THR A 20 -9.82 -2.20 50.08
CA THR A 20 -10.39 -3.01 48.97
C THR A 20 -10.61 -2.22 47.68
N ALA A 21 -10.18 -0.96 47.63
CA ALA A 21 -10.19 -0.15 46.42
C ALA A 21 -9.08 -0.62 45.45
N GLN A 22 -9.34 -1.71 44.73
CA GLN A 22 -8.53 -2.13 43.59
C GLN A 22 -8.83 -1.18 42.42
N ALA A 23 -7.91 -0.27 42.12
CA ALA A 23 -7.98 0.54 40.90
C ALA A 23 -7.69 -0.37 39.70
N GLN A 24 -8.73 -0.72 38.95
CA GLN A 24 -8.58 -1.48 37.72
C GLN A 24 -8.02 -0.54 36.64
N ILE A 25 -6.76 -0.75 36.25
CA ILE A 25 -6.18 -0.05 35.10
C ILE A 25 -6.85 -0.63 33.86
N LEU A 26 -7.82 0.09 33.29
CA LEU A 26 -8.37 -0.18 31.98
C LEU A 26 -7.22 -0.10 30.97
N ASN A 27 -6.83 -1.26 30.43
CA ASN A 27 -5.84 -1.33 29.37
C ASN A 27 -6.50 -0.89 28.05
N ASP A 28 -6.55 0.43 27.83
CA ASP A 28 -7.01 1.05 26.58
C ASP A 28 -5.87 1.19 25.56
N SER A 29 -4.97 0.20 25.50
CA SER A 29 -3.93 0.16 24.49
C SER A 29 -4.57 -0.14 23.14
N THR A 30 -4.89 0.92 22.38
CA THR A 30 -5.10 0.81 20.94
C THR A 30 -3.80 0.32 20.30
N VAL A 31 -3.71 -0.98 20.08
CA VAL A 31 -2.59 -1.57 19.34
C VAL A 31 -2.80 -1.25 17.86
N ASN A 32 -1.88 -0.49 17.26
CA ASN A 32 -1.86 -0.31 15.81
C ASN A 32 -1.43 -1.63 15.15
N LEU A 33 -2.42 -2.47 14.83
CA LEU A 33 -2.21 -3.70 14.09
C LEU A 33 -2.09 -3.38 12.61
N TYR A 34 -0.87 -3.14 12.15
CA TYR A 34 -0.56 -3.02 10.74
C TYR A 34 -0.49 -4.41 10.10
N SER A 35 -1.22 -4.60 9.00
CA SER A 35 -1.29 -5.88 8.30
C SER A 35 -1.54 -5.65 6.82
N PRO A 36 -1.12 -6.53 5.91
CA PRO A 36 -1.50 -6.44 4.49
C PRO A 36 -3.01 -6.30 4.27
N LYS A 37 -3.82 -6.78 5.23
CA LYS A 37 -5.29 -6.66 5.20
C LYS A 37 -5.80 -5.21 5.31
N THR A 38 -5.01 -4.28 5.84
CA THR A 38 -5.37 -2.85 5.98
C THR A 38 -5.08 -2.04 4.73
N THR A 39 -4.41 -2.63 3.73
CA THR A 39 -4.14 -2.02 2.42
C THR A 39 -5.03 -2.66 1.36
N LYS A 40 -5.80 -1.83 0.66
CA LYS A 40 -6.67 -2.20 -0.44
C LYS A 40 -6.09 -1.74 -1.76
N VAL A 41 -6.26 -2.58 -2.78
CA VAL A 41 -5.79 -2.32 -4.13
C VAL A 41 -6.95 -1.81 -4.96
N ILE A 42 -6.78 -0.63 -5.54
CA ILE A 42 -7.74 0.04 -6.40
C ILE A 42 -7.20 0.00 -7.84
N ARG A 43 -8.02 -0.47 -8.76
CA ARG A 43 -7.73 -0.49 -10.19
C ARG A 43 -8.92 0.11 -10.94
N GLU A 44 -8.64 0.85 -12.00
CA GLU A 44 -9.68 1.52 -12.79
C GLU A 44 -10.66 0.52 -13.40
N ASP A 45 -10.17 -0.64 -13.86
CA ASP A 45 -11.00 -1.70 -14.44
C ASP A 45 -12.04 -2.26 -13.46
N LEU A 46 -11.70 -2.36 -12.16
CA LEU A 46 -12.63 -2.77 -11.12
C LEU A 46 -13.73 -1.73 -10.90
N ILE A 47 -13.36 -0.44 -10.86
CA ILE A 47 -14.31 0.66 -10.68
C ILE A 47 -15.28 0.74 -11.86
N PHE A 48 -14.78 0.68 -13.10
CA PHE A 48 -15.61 0.76 -14.31
C PHE A 48 -16.55 -0.44 -14.46
N ARG A 49 -16.19 -1.61 -13.92
CA ARG A 49 -17.06 -2.80 -13.88
C ARG A 49 -18.06 -2.77 -12.72
N GLY A 50 -18.07 -1.71 -11.90
CA GLY A 50 -18.94 -1.59 -10.73
C GLY A 50 -18.57 -2.54 -9.59
N ASN A 51 -17.35 -3.08 -9.58
CA ASN A 51 -16.88 -3.95 -8.51
C ASN A 51 -16.14 -3.13 -7.44
N TYR A 52 -16.84 -2.84 -6.34
CA TYR A 52 -16.29 -2.11 -5.20
C TYR A 52 -15.69 -3.00 -4.11
N ASN A 53 -15.69 -4.32 -4.30
CA ASN A 53 -15.03 -5.25 -3.38
C ASN A 53 -13.53 -5.28 -3.66
N LEU A 54 -12.81 -4.33 -3.06
CA LEU A 54 -11.39 -4.16 -3.30
C LEU A 54 -10.56 -5.31 -2.69
N PRO A 55 -9.70 -5.97 -3.48
CA PRO A 55 -8.80 -6.99 -2.97
C PRO A 55 -7.74 -6.37 -2.04
N THR A 56 -7.26 -7.16 -1.08
CA THR A 56 -6.12 -6.77 -0.23
C THR A 56 -4.81 -6.93 -0.99
N VAL A 57 -3.78 -6.21 -0.55
CA VAL A 57 -2.44 -6.36 -1.15
C VAL A 57 -1.86 -7.75 -0.88
N ASP A 58 -1.19 -8.30 -1.89
CA ASP A 58 -0.42 -9.54 -1.76
C ASP A 58 0.99 -9.24 -1.22
N THR A 59 1.51 -10.13 -0.38
CA THR A 59 2.86 -10.07 0.18
C THR A 59 3.86 -10.95 -0.55
N ALA A 60 3.41 -11.77 -1.50
CA ALA A 60 4.30 -12.62 -2.27
C ALA A 60 5.29 -11.78 -3.10
N LEU A 61 6.57 -12.15 -3.04
CA LEU A 61 7.59 -11.58 -3.90
C LEU A 61 7.54 -12.28 -5.27
N THR A 62 7.07 -11.56 -6.29
CA THR A 62 6.93 -12.07 -7.67
C THR A 62 8.04 -11.53 -8.56
N ASN A 63 8.24 -12.16 -9.74
CA ASN A 63 9.19 -11.71 -10.77
C ASN A 63 10.69 -11.71 -10.37
N LEU A 64 11.08 -12.62 -9.47
CA LEU A 64 12.46 -12.74 -8.98
C LEU A 64 13.50 -12.95 -10.08
N GLN A 65 13.17 -13.73 -11.11
CA GLN A 65 14.04 -14.02 -12.24
C GLN A 65 13.34 -13.62 -13.53
N GLN A 66 13.78 -12.51 -14.12
CA GLN A 66 13.30 -12.07 -15.42
C GLN A 66 14.42 -12.30 -16.44
N LEU A 67 14.41 -13.46 -17.11
CA LEU A 67 15.42 -13.82 -18.11
C LEU A 67 15.47 -12.84 -19.30
N ARG A 68 14.34 -12.19 -19.62
CA ARG A 68 14.23 -11.22 -20.72
C ARG A 68 14.08 -9.80 -20.19
N ASN A 69 15.01 -8.92 -20.54
CA ASN A 69 14.85 -7.51 -20.21
C ASN A 69 13.77 -6.90 -21.11
N TRP A 70 12.58 -6.67 -20.56
CA TRP A 70 11.43 -6.09 -21.26
C TRP A 70 11.74 -4.71 -21.87
N TYR A 71 12.69 -3.97 -21.31
CA TYR A 71 13.13 -2.69 -21.86
C TYR A 71 13.86 -2.79 -23.20
N HIS A 72 14.46 -3.95 -23.50
CA HIS A 72 15.20 -4.22 -24.74
C HIS A 72 14.53 -5.30 -25.59
N ASP A 73 13.24 -5.56 -25.39
CA ASP A 73 12.52 -6.53 -26.21
C ASP A 73 12.28 -5.96 -27.62
N THR A 74 13.06 -6.42 -28.59
CA THR A 74 12.98 -6.00 -30.00
C THR A 74 11.98 -6.83 -30.81
N THR A 75 11.34 -7.83 -30.21
CA THR A 75 10.45 -8.78 -30.92
C THR A 75 9.32 -8.09 -31.69
N PHE A 76 8.76 -7.02 -31.12
CA PHE A 76 7.66 -6.25 -31.72
C PHE A 76 8.01 -4.77 -31.95
N TYR A 77 9.29 -4.46 -31.70
CA TYR A 77 9.93 -3.23 -31.22
C TYR A 77 11.15 -2.87 -32.06
N GLN A 78 11.14 -1.81 -32.88
CA GLN A 78 12.37 -1.20 -33.37
C GLN A 78 12.68 0.08 -32.57
N ASP A 79 13.82 0.10 -31.89
CA ASP A 79 14.34 1.27 -31.15
C ASP A 79 15.79 1.57 -31.53
N LEU A 80 16.37 2.62 -30.93
CA LEU A 80 17.75 3.07 -31.20
C LEU A 80 18.80 2.36 -30.33
N GLY A 81 18.41 1.36 -29.53
CA GLY A 81 19.29 0.64 -28.60
C GLY A 81 19.42 1.26 -27.21
N ASN A 82 18.89 2.47 -26.99
CA ASN A 82 18.93 3.17 -25.70
C ASN A 82 17.55 3.20 -25.02
N LEU A 83 17.54 3.19 -23.67
CA LEU A 83 16.33 3.33 -22.87
C LEU A 83 15.62 4.66 -23.17
N ALA A 84 14.27 4.65 -23.18
CA ALA A 84 13.43 5.84 -23.38
C ALA A 84 13.69 6.60 -24.70
N THR A 85 14.25 5.93 -25.72
CA THR A 85 14.37 6.49 -27.07
C THR A 85 13.14 6.20 -27.92
N PRO A 86 12.88 6.96 -29.00
CA PRO A 86 11.77 6.68 -29.90
C PRO A 86 11.76 5.21 -30.35
N ALA A 87 10.62 4.54 -30.16
CA ALA A 87 10.44 3.14 -30.52
C ALA A 87 9.21 2.98 -31.44
N LYS A 88 9.40 2.34 -32.59
CA LYS A 88 8.33 2.09 -33.57
C LYS A 88 7.91 0.63 -33.52
N ARG A 89 6.60 0.38 -33.40
CA ARG A 89 6.03 -0.96 -33.52
C ARG A 89 6.30 -1.54 -34.92
N LEU A 90 6.78 -2.78 -34.97
CA LEU A 90 7.00 -3.51 -36.22
C LEU A 90 5.68 -4.03 -36.82
N LEU A 91 4.70 -4.32 -35.97
CA LEU A 91 3.38 -4.78 -36.36
C LEU A 91 2.37 -3.63 -36.32
N PHE A 92 1.42 -3.65 -37.25
CA PHE A 92 0.30 -2.73 -37.24
C PHE A 92 -0.61 -2.99 -36.03
N THR A 93 -1.04 -1.92 -35.35
CA THR A 93 -1.98 -2.01 -34.22
C THR A 93 -3.09 -0.99 -34.38
N LEU A 94 -4.33 -1.41 -34.08
CA LEU A 94 -5.48 -0.52 -34.16
C LEU A 94 -5.38 0.63 -33.13
N PRO A 95 -5.98 1.80 -33.43
CA PRO A 95 -6.19 2.88 -32.47
C PRO A 95 -6.96 2.41 -31.23
N GLU A 96 -6.49 2.73 -30.03
CA GLU A 96 -7.25 2.49 -28.78
C GLU A 96 -8.25 3.63 -28.47
N GLN A 97 -8.01 4.84 -28.99
CA GLN A 97 -8.87 6.00 -28.78
C GLN A 97 -9.66 6.36 -30.03
N ILE A 98 -10.96 6.60 -29.85
CA ILE A 98 -11.88 7.08 -30.87
C ILE A 98 -11.81 8.62 -30.91
N GLY A 99 -11.61 9.21 -32.08
CA GLY A 99 -11.60 10.67 -32.27
C GLY A 99 -10.24 11.28 -32.61
N ALA A 100 -10.04 12.55 -32.26
CA ALA A 100 -8.82 13.30 -32.56
C ALA A 100 -7.62 12.77 -31.76
N ARG A 101 -6.51 12.49 -32.43
CA ARG A 101 -5.29 11.94 -31.83
C ARG A 101 -4.09 12.79 -32.20
N PHE A 102 -3.10 12.81 -31.32
CA PHE A 102 -1.85 13.56 -31.53
C PHE A 102 -0.97 12.99 -32.66
N GLY A 103 -1.28 11.78 -33.17
CA GLY A 103 -0.60 11.16 -34.31
C GLY A 103 0.85 10.70 -34.05
N ARG A 104 1.45 11.08 -32.92
CA ARG A 104 2.80 10.64 -32.52
C ARG A 104 2.70 9.50 -31.51
N THR A 105 2.94 8.27 -31.98
CA THR A 105 2.90 7.05 -31.17
C THR A 105 4.30 6.50 -30.85
N ILE A 106 5.35 7.23 -31.24
CA ILE A 106 6.76 6.78 -31.13
C ILE A 106 7.25 6.64 -29.68
N PHE A 107 6.54 7.23 -28.71
CA PHE A 107 6.83 7.11 -27.28
C PHE A 107 5.79 6.29 -26.52
N ASP A 108 4.77 5.74 -27.20
CA ASP A 108 3.68 5.00 -26.56
C ASP A 108 4.19 3.78 -25.79
N ARG A 109 5.32 3.20 -26.20
CA ARG A 109 5.98 2.09 -25.50
C ARG A 109 6.30 2.41 -24.03
N TYR A 110 6.67 3.65 -23.74
CA TYR A 110 7.10 4.08 -22.39
C TYR A 110 6.00 4.83 -21.64
N ASN A 111 4.88 5.08 -22.30
CA ASN A 111 3.79 5.84 -21.70
C ASN A 111 3.08 4.97 -20.65
N LEU A 112 2.80 5.56 -19.50
CA LEU A 112 2.05 4.87 -18.45
C LEU A 112 0.58 4.82 -18.88
N ASN A 113 0.06 3.61 -19.08
CA ASN A 113 -1.37 3.44 -19.30
C ASN A 113 -2.10 3.59 -17.95
N PRO A 114 -2.99 4.60 -17.78
CA PRO A 114 -3.76 4.79 -16.55
C PRO A 114 -4.59 3.55 -16.18
N ALA A 115 -5.12 2.83 -17.17
CA ALA A 115 -5.91 1.61 -16.94
C ALA A 115 -5.11 0.47 -16.29
N ASN A 116 -3.78 0.48 -16.46
CA ASN A 116 -2.88 -0.50 -15.85
C ASN A 116 -2.23 0.01 -14.56
N GLN A 117 -2.47 1.27 -14.18
CA GLN A 117 -1.96 1.79 -12.91
C GLN A 117 -2.74 1.21 -11.75
N THR A 118 -2.01 0.91 -10.69
CA THR A 118 -2.56 0.38 -9.46
C THR A 118 -2.47 1.46 -8.40
N TYR A 119 -3.63 1.82 -7.84
CA TYR A 119 -3.77 2.75 -6.75
C TYR A 119 -3.94 1.98 -5.44
N TYR A 120 -3.56 2.60 -4.32
CA TYR A 120 -3.62 1.96 -3.02
C TYR A 120 -4.38 2.85 -2.05
N ASP A 121 -5.38 2.26 -1.39
CA ASP A 121 -6.02 2.86 -0.22
C ASP A 121 -5.49 2.12 1.00
N THR A 122 -4.72 2.82 1.83
CA THR A 122 -4.08 2.23 3.00
C THR A 122 -4.38 3.04 4.25
N LYS A 123 -4.80 2.34 5.30
CA LYS A 123 -5.00 2.92 6.64
C LYS A 123 -3.72 2.96 7.48
N SER A 124 -2.65 2.32 6.99
CA SER A 124 -1.35 2.22 7.64
C SER A 124 -0.22 2.54 6.66
N PRO A 125 0.97 2.95 7.13
CA PRO A 125 2.12 3.08 6.24
C PRO A 125 2.36 1.76 5.49
N PHE A 126 2.36 1.80 4.17
CA PHE A 126 2.55 0.66 3.29
C PHE A 126 3.73 0.92 2.37
N SER A 127 4.62 -0.06 2.22
CA SER A 127 5.72 0.01 1.26
C SER A 127 5.61 -1.16 0.30
N ARG A 128 5.59 -0.88 -1.00
CA ARG A 128 5.67 -1.89 -2.05
C ARG A 128 7.10 -2.00 -2.52
N LEU A 129 7.64 -3.22 -2.47
CA LEU A 129 8.95 -3.56 -2.99
C LEU A 129 8.79 -4.35 -4.27
N ASN A 130 9.44 -3.89 -5.34
CA ASN A 130 9.55 -4.65 -6.58
C ASN A 130 11.03 -4.84 -6.89
N TYR A 131 11.46 -6.11 -6.96
CA TYR A 131 12.83 -6.48 -7.28
C TYR A 131 12.84 -7.28 -8.57
N VAL A 132 13.61 -6.79 -9.54
CA VAL A 132 13.79 -7.45 -10.83
C VAL A 132 15.28 -7.63 -11.07
N GLN A 133 15.68 -8.88 -11.28
CA GLN A 133 17.03 -9.24 -11.72
C GLN A 133 16.96 -9.71 -13.17
N GLY A 134 17.57 -8.93 -14.06
CA GLY A 134 17.63 -9.19 -15.49
C GLY A 134 18.92 -9.87 -15.95
N ALA A 135 18.97 -10.22 -17.23
CA ALA A 135 20.19 -10.68 -17.89
C ALA A 135 21.27 -9.57 -17.94
N MET A 136 22.53 -9.97 -18.14
CA MET A 136 23.71 -9.09 -18.23
C MET A 136 23.98 -8.23 -16.98
N GLY A 137 23.53 -8.66 -15.80
CA GLY A 137 23.81 -7.96 -14.54
C GLY A 137 22.91 -6.75 -14.26
N SER A 138 21.87 -6.53 -15.07
CA SER A 138 20.87 -5.49 -14.82
C SER A 138 20.06 -5.81 -13.55
N ARG A 139 20.05 -4.89 -12.58
CA ARG A 139 19.31 -4.99 -11.32
C ARG A 139 18.43 -3.76 -11.17
N PHE A 140 17.15 -3.96 -10.90
CA PHE A 140 16.20 -2.88 -10.68
C PHE A 140 15.45 -3.12 -9.37
N LEU A 141 15.52 -2.15 -8.47
CA LEU A 141 14.75 -2.11 -7.23
C LEU A 141 13.86 -0.87 -7.29
N MET A 142 12.55 -1.08 -7.19
CA MET A 142 11.59 0.01 -7.00
C MET A 142 10.95 -0.11 -5.63
N VAL A 143 10.98 0.98 -4.88
CA VAL A 143 10.31 1.15 -3.60
C VAL A 143 9.24 2.22 -3.77
N LEU A 144 7.98 1.86 -3.52
CA LEU A 144 6.88 2.81 -3.46
C LEU A 144 6.40 2.89 -2.01
N LEU A 145 6.50 4.07 -1.41
CA LEU A 145 5.91 4.35 -0.10
C LEU A 145 4.52 4.96 -0.29
N ALA A 146 3.51 4.33 0.29
CA ALA A 146 2.18 4.88 0.44
C ALA A 146 1.94 5.15 1.92
N ALA A 147 1.76 6.42 2.27
CA ALA A 147 1.34 6.85 3.59
C ALA A 147 0.02 7.61 3.45
N MET A 148 -0.91 7.38 4.37
CA MET A 148 -2.12 8.20 4.46
C MET A 148 -1.70 9.62 4.86
N LEU A 149 -2.02 10.62 4.03
CA LEU A 149 -1.96 12.01 4.46
C LEU A 149 -3.02 12.20 5.54
N MET A 150 -2.58 12.26 6.79
CA MET A 150 -3.44 12.54 7.93
C MET A 150 -4.05 13.92 7.71
N ARG A 151 -5.32 13.97 7.29
CA ARG A 151 -6.07 15.21 7.21
C ARG A 151 -6.32 15.67 8.64
N THR A 152 -5.45 16.55 9.14
CA THR A 152 -5.71 17.38 10.31
C THR A 152 -6.82 18.35 9.96
N LEU A 153 -8.08 17.92 10.10
CA LEU A 153 -9.17 18.84 10.29
C LEU A 153 -9.15 19.29 11.75
N MET A 154 -8.68 20.52 11.96
CA MET A 154 -9.09 21.38 13.07
C MET A 154 -10.54 21.80 12.89
#